data_AF-A0A5S6QNS2-F1
#
_entry.id   AF-A0A5S6QNS2-F1
#
_cell.length_a   1.000
_cell.length_b   1.000
_cell.length_c   1.000
_cell.angle_alpha   90.00
_cell.angle_beta   90.00
_cell.angle_gamma   90.00
#
_symmetry.space_group_name_H-M   'P 1'
#
loop_
_entity.id
_entity.type
_entity.pdbx_description
1 polymer ?
#
loop_
_entity_poly.entity_id
_entity_poly.type
_entity_poly.pdbx_seq_one_letter_code
_entity_poly.pdbx_strand_id
1 'polypeptide(L)'
;MGLQEVNPLKERGTLLTRNLSTGSFVDSIVYMKCTRRSLALFNFFLVTLVMVALLFALCLDYWVYTVEPRMVNLTDEFGELKELLFHFHLGYWRICRQAIVDPEGNLTAAEQRYLENDKSVQFTCLHKLSTPEEDDLTSFSIAGGAIGSRMLLMLFLHFTALLLTSVGFIFAVNGYLHSNKKCITAAVVHVMAGILLSICIMQFICIVDDEMNTRLKPTSEGEPSKYKSYYGSCFLLTAMSFVLLQLCALNELNIFLELFSSSEEKVKIVPGLSRLLQKSTARLKPLFFIPDESELASQLHLNPDGPSWKN
;
A
#
# COMPACT_ATOMS: atom_id res chain seq x y z
N MET A 1 6.46 35.45 58.92
CA MET A 1 7.15 35.14 57.64
C MET A 1 6.14 34.34 56.82
N GLY A 2 5.25 34.97 56.06
CA GLY A 2 5.53 35.52 54.73
C GLY A 2 5.01 34.53 53.68
N LEU A 3 3.68 34.35 53.59
CA LEU A 3 3.05 33.58 52.51
C LEU A 3 3.02 34.45 51.27
N GLN A 4 3.87 34.11 50.30
CA GLN A 4 3.91 34.75 48.98
C GLN A 4 2.90 34.02 48.08
N GLU A 5 1.86 34.73 47.66
CA GLU A 5 0.89 34.23 46.68
C GLU A 5 1.59 33.97 45.33
N VAL A 6 1.61 32.71 44.90
CA VAL A 6 2.02 32.32 43.55
C VAL A 6 0.77 32.31 42.68
N ASN A 7 0.69 33.29 41.78
CA ASN A 7 -0.46 33.57 40.93
C ASN A 7 -0.49 32.61 39.72
N PRO A 8 -1.47 31.68 39.60
CA PRO A 8 -1.46 30.57 38.63
C PRO A 8 -1.84 30.97 37.19
N LEU A 9 -2.07 32.26 36.92
CA LEU A 9 -2.52 32.77 35.61
C LEU A 9 -1.37 33.07 34.63
N LYS A 10 -0.11 33.12 35.09
CA LYS A 10 1.03 33.49 34.23
C LYS A 10 1.69 32.31 33.51
N GLU A 11 1.54 31.09 34.00
CA GLU A 11 2.09 29.88 33.35
C GLU A 11 1.20 29.28 32.26
N ARG A 12 -0.08 29.69 32.15
CA ARG A 12 -0.96 29.23 31.06
C ARG A 12 -0.62 29.85 29.69
N GLY A 13 0.08 30.99 29.67
CA GLY A 13 0.39 31.71 28.42
C GLY A 13 1.57 31.14 27.63
N THR A 14 2.51 30.45 28.28
CA THR A 14 3.77 30.01 27.67
C THR A 14 3.81 28.54 27.28
N LEU A 15 2.85 27.73 27.73
CA LEU A 15 2.71 26.32 27.36
C LEU A 15 1.81 26.09 26.13
N LEU A 16 1.02 27.10 25.74
CA LEU A 16 0.06 27.00 24.62
C LEU A 16 0.67 27.30 23.24
N THR A 17 1.93 27.73 23.17
CA THR A 17 2.60 28.13 21.92
C THR A 17 3.63 27.12 21.40
N ARG A 18 3.79 25.95 22.03
CA ARG A 18 4.88 25.01 21.68
C ARG A 18 4.47 23.63 21.15
N ASN A 19 3.18 23.35 20.96
CA ASN A 19 2.68 22.07 20.44
C ASN A 19 1.82 22.18 19.16
N LEU A 20 1.86 23.32 18.47
CA LEU A 20 1.26 23.49 17.14
C LEU A 20 2.24 23.01 16.06
N SER A 21 2.29 21.71 15.78
CA SER A 21 2.64 21.25 14.41
C SER A 21 2.38 19.76 14.14
N THR A 22 2.27 18.89 15.16
CA THR A 22 2.26 17.43 14.92
C THR A 22 1.05 16.68 15.46
N GLY A 23 0.22 17.30 16.31
CA GLY A 23 -1.04 16.69 16.79
C GLY A 23 -2.22 16.81 15.83
N SER A 24 -2.22 17.79 14.91
CA SER A 24 -3.44 18.17 14.17
C SER A 24 -3.95 17.14 13.16
N PHE A 25 -3.08 16.31 12.58
CA PHE A 25 -3.49 15.33 11.57
C PHE A 25 -3.99 14.03 12.21
N VAL A 26 -3.24 13.51 13.19
CA VAL A 26 -3.61 12.29 13.91
C VAL A 26 -4.86 12.54 14.74
N ASP A 27 -4.96 13.69 15.41
CA ASP A 27 -6.17 14.04 16.13
C ASP A 27 -7.34 14.30 15.18
N SER A 28 -7.14 14.84 13.96
CA SER A 28 -8.24 14.94 12.97
C SER A 28 -8.73 13.57 12.48
N ILE A 29 -7.82 12.59 12.34
CA ILE A 29 -8.18 11.21 11.95
C ILE A 29 -8.94 10.52 13.09
N VAL A 30 -8.51 10.71 14.33
CA VAL A 30 -9.09 10.06 15.52
C VAL A 30 -10.39 10.73 15.98
N TYR A 31 -10.51 12.06 15.83
CA TYR A 31 -11.67 12.85 16.25
C TYR A 31 -12.67 13.13 15.11
N MET A 32 -12.51 12.52 13.94
CA MET A 32 -13.55 12.51 12.92
C MET A 32 -14.76 11.80 13.56
N LYS A 33 -15.75 12.57 14.04
CA LYS A 33 -17.09 12.05 14.33
C LYS A 33 -17.54 11.38 13.03
N CYS A 34 -17.37 10.06 12.95
CA CYS A 34 -17.53 9.26 11.74
C CYS A 34 -19.00 9.29 11.31
N THR A 35 -19.37 10.39 10.66
CA THR A 35 -20.60 10.47 9.92
C THR A 35 -20.40 9.58 8.70
N ARG A 36 -21.34 8.68 8.44
CA ARG A 36 -21.31 7.76 7.28
C ARG A 36 -20.89 8.42 5.96
N ARG A 37 -21.28 9.68 5.76
CA ARG A 37 -20.88 10.50 4.60
C ARG A 37 -19.37 10.78 4.55
N SER A 38 -18.76 11.10 5.68
CA SER A 38 -17.33 11.38 5.77
C SER A 38 -16.50 10.12 5.49
N LEU A 39 -16.93 8.97 6.03
CA LEU A 39 -16.26 7.68 5.80
C LEU A 39 -16.33 7.28 4.32
N ALA A 40 -17.49 7.43 3.67
CA ALA A 40 -17.65 7.13 2.25
C ALA A 40 -16.82 8.06 1.34
N LEU A 41 -16.81 9.36 1.62
CA LEU A 41 -16.00 10.31 0.86
C LEU A 41 -14.50 10.04 1.01
N PHE A 42 -14.06 9.74 2.24
CA PHE A 42 -12.67 9.35 2.50
C PHE A 42 -12.29 8.08 1.73
N ASN A 43 -13.17 7.07 1.74
CA ASN A 43 -12.94 5.84 0.98
C ASN A 43 -12.85 6.11 -0.53
N PHE A 44 -13.74 6.93 -1.11
CA PHE A 44 -13.68 7.27 -2.53
C PHE A 44 -12.40 8.02 -2.90
N PHE A 45 -11.94 8.92 -2.03
CA PHE A 45 -10.67 9.61 -2.21
C PHE A 45 -9.50 8.61 -2.20
N LEU A 46 -9.46 7.68 -1.25
CA LEU A 46 -8.40 6.68 -1.18
C LEU A 46 -8.38 5.75 -2.40
N VAL A 47 -9.53 5.25 -2.84
CA VAL A 47 -9.61 4.39 -4.04
C VAL A 47 -9.17 5.17 -5.29
N THR A 48 -9.53 6.45 -5.39
CA THR A 48 -9.07 7.32 -6.49
C THR A 48 -7.55 7.48 -6.46
N LEU A 49 -6.98 7.74 -5.29
CA LEU A 49 -5.52 7.83 -5.11
C LEU A 49 -4.83 6.53 -5.52
N VAL A 50 -5.37 5.38 -5.13
CA VAL A 50 -4.88 4.05 -5.54
C VAL A 50 -4.92 3.90 -7.06
N MET A 51 -6.03 4.22 -7.73
CA MET A 51 -6.12 4.12 -9.19
C MET A 51 -5.08 4.98 -9.91
N VAL A 52 -4.89 6.23 -9.46
CA VAL A 52 -3.88 7.15 -10.02
C VAL A 52 -2.47 6.61 -9.79
N ALA A 53 -2.19 6.10 -8.59
CA ALA A 53 -0.90 5.53 -8.23
C ALA A 53 -0.56 4.29 -9.08
N LEU A 54 -1.52 3.38 -9.28
CA LEU A 54 -1.36 2.20 -10.14
C LEU A 54 -1.15 2.59 -11.61
N LEU A 55 -1.90 3.58 -12.12
CA LEU A 55 -1.70 4.08 -13.48
C LEU A 55 -0.31 4.70 -13.66
N PHE A 56 0.15 5.49 -12.70
CA PHE A 56 1.48 6.09 -12.72
C PHE A 56 2.58 5.03 -12.69
N ALA A 57 2.43 4.00 -11.84
CA ALA A 57 3.35 2.87 -11.77
C ALA A 57 3.37 2.04 -13.07
N LEU A 58 2.25 1.94 -13.78
CA LEU A 58 2.21 1.30 -15.10
C LEU A 58 2.94 2.10 -16.18
N CYS A 59 2.82 3.42 -16.18
CA CYS A 59 3.37 4.27 -17.24
C CYS A 59 4.85 4.62 -17.08
N LEU A 60 5.38 4.61 -15.85
CA LEU A 60 6.73 5.04 -15.58
C LEU A 60 7.78 3.91 -15.55
N ASP A 61 9.02 4.32 -15.74
CA ASP A 61 10.16 3.44 -15.94
C ASP A 61 11.02 3.25 -14.66
N TYR A 62 10.40 3.28 -13.47
CA TYR A 62 11.07 3.25 -12.16
C TYR A 62 10.64 2.08 -11.27
N TRP A 63 10.64 0.86 -11.81
CA TRP A 63 10.33 -0.36 -11.05
C TRP A 63 11.54 -0.93 -10.31
N VAL A 64 12.66 -1.05 -11.00
CA VAL A 64 13.94 -1.49 -10.43
C VAL A 64 15.08 -0.75 -11.11
N TYR A 65 16.11 -0.50 -10.34
CA TYR A 65 17.38 -0.02 -10.79
C TYR A 65 18.40 -1.15 -10.72
N THR A 66 19.13 -1.39 -11.80
CA THR A 66 20.25 -2.34 -11.83
C THR A 66 21.54 -1.61 -12.16
N VAL A 67 22.63 -2.01 -11.52
CA VAL A 67 23.99 -1.58 -11.85
C VAL A 67 24.69 -2.77 -12.45
N GLU A 68 25.23 -2.60 -13.65
CA GLU A 68 25.87 -3.68 -14.41
C GLU A 68 27.22 -3.21 -14.97
N PRO A 69 28.28 -4.03 -14.88
CA PRO A 69 29.55 -3.78 -15.55
C PRO A 69 29.42 -4.11 -17.04
N ARG A 70 30.03 -3.29 -17.89
CA ARG A 70 30.12 -3.52 -19.33
C ARG A 70 31.54 -3.35 -19.81
N MET A 71 32.00 -4.32 -20.61
CA MET A 71 33.26 -4.22 -21.34
C MET A 71 33.17 -3.12 -22.40
N VAL A 72 34.10 -2.18 -22.35
CA VAL A 72 34.23 -1.12 -23.36
C VAL A 72 35.56 -1.27 -24.10
N ASN A 73 35.63 -0.77 -25.33
CA ASN A 73 36.83 -0.89 -26.18
C ASN A 73 37.92 0.12 -25.76
N LEU A 74 38.24 0.12 -24.47
CA LEU A 74 39.32 0.86 -23.82
C LEU A 74 40.20 -0.20 -23.17
N THR A 75 41.51 -0.13 -23.39
CA THR A 75 42.44 -1.05 -22.74
C THR A 75 43.01 -0.43 -21.47
N ASP A 76 43.10 -1.22 -20.41
CA ASP A 76 43.78 -0.84 -19.17
C ASP A 76 45.31 -0.90 -19.33
N GLU A 77 46.05 -0.52 -18.28
CA GLU A 77 47.53 -0.53 -18.24
C GLU A 77 48.13 -1.91 -18.58
N PHE A 78 47.36 -2.99 -18.37
CA PHE A 78 47.73 -4.37 -18.66
C PHE A 78 47.33 -4.84 -20.08
N GLY A 79 46.70 -3.98 -20.89
CA GLY A 79 46.23 -4.31 -22.24
C GLY A 79 44.89 -5.05 -22.28
N GLU A 80 44.23 -5.25 -21.15
CA GLU A 80 42.92 -5.89 -21.05
C GLU A 80 41.78 -4.88 -21.26
N LEU A 81 40.62 -5.34 -21.73
CA LEU A 81 39.44 -4.47 -21.91
C LEU A 81 38.93 -3.98 -20.56
N LYS A 82 38.71 -2.67 -20.45
CA LYS A 82 38.25 -2.01 -19.24
C LYS A 82 36.74 -2.19 -19.06
N GLU A 83 36.33 -2.42 -17.82
CA GLU A 83 34.93 -2.49 -17.42
C GLU A 83 34.43 -1.13 -16.90
N LEU A 84 33.34 -0.61 -17.47
CA LEU A 84 32.64 0.57 -16.96
C LEU A 84 31.30 0.17 -16.35
N LEU A 85 30.89 0.88 -15.29
CA LEU A 85 29.62 0.65 -14.60
C LEU A 85 28.51 1.51 -15.21
N PHE A 86 27.38 0.88 -15.50
CA PHE A 86 26.18 1.53 -16.01
C PHE A 86 25.01 1.32 -15.06
N HIS A 87 24.21 2.38 -14.90
CA HIS A 87 22.96 2.37 -14.17
C HIS A 87 21.80 2.19 -15.15
N PHE A 88 20.92 1.23 -14.87
CA PHE A 88 19.77 0.89 -15.69
C PHE A 88 18.48 1.09 -14.91
N HIS A 89 17.49 1.71 -15.55
CA HIS A 89 16.17 1.96 -15.00
C HIS A 89 15.18 1.13 -15.78
N LEU A 90 14.44 0.27 -15.10
CA LEU A 90 13.51 -0.63 -15.74
C LEU A 90 12.07 -0.17 -15.47
N GLY A 91 11.29 -0.06 -16.55
CA GLY A 91 9.84 0.01 -16.52
C GLY A 91 9.19 -1.25 -17.09
N TYR A 92 7.87 -1.23 -17.22
CA TYR A 92 7.17 -2.23 -18.04
C TYR A 92 7.52 -2.09 -19.52
N TRP A 93 7.58 -0.85 -20.02
CA TRP A 93 7.64 -0.55 -21.45
C TRP A 93 9.05 -0.33 -21.96
N ARG A 94 9.92 0.27 -21.15
CA ARG A 94 11.26 0.68 -21.56
C ARG A 94 12.32 0.26 -20.54
N ILE A 95 13.54 0.12 -21.04
CA ILE A 95 14.76 0.02 -20.22
C ILE A 95 15.63 1.21 -20.59
N CYS A 96 15.99 2.04 -19.63
CA CYS A 96 16.84 3.20 -19.84
C CYS A 96 18.20 2.98 -19.22
N ARG A 97 19.25 3.44 -19.90
CA ARG A 97 20.65 3.32 -19.48
C ARG A 97 21.26 4.68 -19.23
N GLN A 98 22.09 4.79 -18.20
CA GLN A 98 22.93 5.93 -17.89
C GLN A 98 24.32 5.45 -17.42
N ALA A 99 25.40 6.06 -17.91
CA ALA A 99 26.73 5.77 -17.39
C ALA A 99 26.92 6.35 -15.98
N ILE A 100 27.59 5.61 -15.11
CA ILE A 100 28.00 6.10 -13.79
C ILE A 100 29.39 6.72 -13.98
N VAL A 101 29.45 8.05 -13.89
CA VAL A 101 30.72 8.79 -13.88
C VAL A 101 31.03 9.12 -12.42
N ASP A 102 32.12 8.57 -11.90
CA ASP A 102 32.55 8.88 -10.53
C ASP A 102 33.14 10.31 -10.51
N PRO A 103 32.50 11.28 -9.84
CA PRO A 103 32.94 12.67 -9.87
C PRO A 103 34.25 12.91 -9.10
N GLU A 104 34.64 11.98 -8.21
CA GLU A 104 35.87 12.07 -7.42
C GLU A 104 37.00 11.18 -7.98
N GLY A 105 36.68 10.30 -8.92
CA GLY A 105 37.66 9.51 -9.64
C GLY A 105 38.42 10.38 -10.64
N ASN A 106 39.74 10.37 -10.60
CA ASN A 106 40.56 10.94 -11.67
C ASN A 106 40.31 10.12 -12.94
N LEU A 107 39.36 10.55 -13.76
CA LEU A 107 39.11 9.95 -15.06
C LEU A 107 40.35 10.11 -15.93
N THR A 108 40.77 9.02 -16.57
CA THR A 108 41.83 9.11 -17.58
C THR A 108 41.34 9.91 -18.78
N ALA A 109 42.26 10.57 -19.49
CA ALA A 109 41.91 11.32 -20.70
C ALA A 109 41.26 10.43 -21.79
N ALA A 110 41.53 9.13 -21.77
CA ALA A 110 40.91 8.16 -22.67
C ALA A 110 39.46 7.85 -22.29
N GLU A 111 39.16 7.66 -21.00
CA GLU A 111 37.79 7.47 -20.50
C GLU A 111 36.95 8.72 -20.73
N GLN A 112 37.49 9.90 -20.48
CA GLN A 112 36.76 11.14 -20.70
C GLN A 112 36.40 11.35 -22.18
N ARG A 113 37.33 11.08 -23.10
CA ARG A 113 37.04 11.09 -24.55
C ARG A 113 35.99 10.05 -24.94
N TYR A 114 36.01 8.87 -24.32
CA TYR A 114 35.00 7.83 -24.56
C TYR A 114 33.62 8.27 -24.07
N LEU A 115 33.52 8.86 -22.89
CA LEU A 115 32.27 9.38 -22.34
C LEU A 115 31.69 10.53 -23.17
N GLU A 116 32.55 11.37 -23.76
CA GLU A 116 32.14 12.50 -24.59
C GLU A 116 31.71 12.06 -26.01
N ASN A 117 32.40 11.10 -26.62
CA ASN A 117 32.16 10.69 -28.00
C ASN A 117 31.20 9.51 -28.18
N ASP A 118 31.08 8.60 -27.21
CA ASP A 118 30.24 7.43 -27.37
C ASP A 118 28.77 7.74 -27.01
N LYS A 119 27.89 7.60 -28.00
CA LYS A 119 26.43 7.71 -27.81
C LYS A 119 25.90 6.67 -26.82
N SER A 120 26.63 5.57 -26.59
CA SER A 120 26.25 4.54 -25.64
C SER A 120 26.26 5.02 -24.17
N VAL A 121 27.02 6.08 -23.90
CA VAL A 121 27.17 6.71 -22.58
C VAL A 121 26.02 7.67 -22.27
N GLN A 122 25.43 8.27 -23.31
CA GLN A 122 24.27 9.17 -23.19
C GLN A 122 23.02 8.42 -22.72
N PHE A 123 22.15 9.11 -21.99
CA PHE A 123 20.88 8.56 -21.52
C PHE A 123 20.06 8.05 -22.70
N THR A 124 19.93 6.72 -22.80
CA THR A 124 19.28 6.07 -23.93
C THR A 124 18.25 5.09 -23.40
N CYS A 125 17.02 5.15 -23.93
CA CYS A 125 15.94 4.23 -23.58
C CYS A 125 15.59 3.33 -24.75
N LEU A 126 15.51 2.03 -24.49
CA LEU A 126 15.08 1.02 -25.44
C LEU A 126 13.66 0.57 -25.09
N HIS A 127 12.78 0.52 -26.09
CA HIS A 127 11.39 0.07 -25.91
C HIS A 127 11.29 -1.44 -26.10
N LYS A 128 10.78 -2.15 -25.09
CA LYS A 128 10.76 -3.62 -25.07
C LYS A 128 9.85 -4.24 -26.14
N LEU A 129 8.78 -3.56 -26.53
CA LEU A 129 7.84 -4.05 -27.54
C LEU A 129 8.31 -3.78 -28.98
N SER A 130 9.28 -2.89 -29.17
CA SER A 130 9.80 -2.53 -30.50
C SER A 130 10.99 -3.40 -30.94
N THR A 131 11.56 -4.18 -30.03
CA THR A 131 12.63 -5.13 -30.31
C THR A 131 12.02 -6.51 -30.59
N PRO A 132 12.09 -7.00 -31.84
CA PRO A 132 11.51 -8.30 -32.21
C PRO A 132 12.31 -9.50 -31.66
N GLU A 133 13.52 -9.29 -31.14
CA GLU A 133 14.43 -10.34 -30.69
C GLU A 133 14.87 -10.13 -29.23
N GLU A 134 14.78 -11.18 -28.40
CA GLU A 134 15.16 -11.17 -26.98
C GLU A 134 16.67 -10.93 -26.79
N ASP A 135 17.47 -11.27 -27.80
CA ASP A 135 18.92 -11.08 -27.83
C ASP A 135 19.31 -9.60 -27.88
N ASP A 136 18.49 -8.73 -28.47
CA ASP A 136 18.75 -7.29 -28.51
C ASP A 136 18.64 -6.66 -27.11
N LEU A 137 17.68 -7.11 -26.30
CA LEU A 137 17.48 -6.62 -24.93
C LEU A 137 18.63 -7.05 -24.02
N THR A 138 19.05 -8.32 -24.11
CA THR A 138 20.18 -8.85 -23.32
C THR A 138 21.51 -8.25 -23.76
N SER A 139 21.66 -7.89 -25.04
CA SER A 139 22.83 -7.15 -25.53
C SER A 139 22.89 -5.71 -25.01
N PHE A 140 21.73 -5.10 -24.75
CA PHE A 140 21.63 -3.75 -24.19
C PHE A 140 21.86 -3.72 -22.67
N SER A 141 21.31 -4.70 -21.96
CA SER A 141 21.42 -4.91 -20.52
C SER A 141 21.26 -6.39 -20.21
N ILE A 142 22.24 -7.02 -19.58
CA ILE A 142 22.23 -8.47 -19.38
C ILE A 142 21.23 -8.82 -18.27
N ALA A 143 21.37 -8.18 -17.10
CA ALA A 143 20.47 -8.47 -15.98
C ALA A 143 19.12 -7.77 -16.17
N GLY A 144 19.13 -6.50 -16.59
CA GLY A 144 17.90 -5.77 -16.83
C GLY A 144 17.08 -6.30 -18.00
N GLY A 145 17.72 -6.82 -19.06
CA GLY A 145 17.05 -7.53 -20.14
C GLY A 145 16.33 -8.79 -19.66
N ALA A 146 17.01 -9.63 -18.87
CA ALA A 146 16.45 -10.87 -18.31
C ALA A 146 15.31 -10.62 -17.31
N ILE A 147 15.43 -9.62 -16.43
CA ILE A 147 14.31 -9.18 -15.57
C ILE A 147 13.17 -8.70 -16.46
N GLY A 148 13.50 -7.85 -17.45
CA GLY A 148 12.55 -7.20 -18.33
C GLY A 148 11.69 -8.17 -19.14
N SER A 149 12.25 -9.26 -19.67
CA SER A 149 11.51 -10.27 -20.46
C SER A 149 10.50 -11.04 -19.62
N ARG A 150 10.78 -11.24 -18.32
CA ARG A 150 9.88 -11.93 -17.37
C ARG A 150 8.78 -11.04 -16.78
N MET A 151 8.79 -9.72 -17.04
CA MET A 151 7.80 -8.80 -16.48
C MET A 151 6.42 -8.87 -17.16
N LEU A 152 6.25 -9.64 -18.24
CA LEU A 152 5.00 -9.67 -19.00
C LEU A 152 3.80 -10.17 -18.17
N LEU A 153 3.95 -11.27 -17.42
CA LEU A 153 2.89 -11.78 -16.54
C LEU A 153 2.49 -10.75 -15.48
N MET A 154 3.48 -10.06 -14.92
CA MET A 154 3.27 -8.98 -13.95
C MET A 154 2.47 -7.83 -14.56
N LEU A 155 2.78 -7.41 -15.80
CA LEU A 155 2.02 -6.39 -16.52
C LEU A 155 0.55 -6.79 -16.65
N PHE A 156 0.27 -8.04 -17.04
CA PHE A 156 -1.10 -8.55 -17.15
C PHE A 156 -1.83 -8.54 -15.80
N LEU A 157 -1.17 -8.98 -14.72
CA LEU A 157 -1.76 -8.98 -13.38
C LEU A 157 -2.03 -7.55 -12.89
N HIS A 158 -1.09 -6.63 -13.07
CA HIS A 158 -1.23 -5.23 -12.68
C HIS A 158 -2.38 -4.55 -13.45
N PHE A 159 -2.41 -4.72 -14.77
CA PHE A 159 -3.48 -4.18 -15.61
C PHE A 159 -4.86 -4.74 -15.22
N THR A 160 -4.94 -6.06 -14.97
CA THR A 160 -6.18 -6.70 -14.52
C THR A 160 -6.61 -6.20 -13.15
N ALA A 161 -5.67 -6.02 -12.21
CA ALA A 161 -5.95 -5.44 -10.90
C ALA A 161 -6.51 -4.01 -11.04
N LEU A 162 -5.90 -3.15 -11.87
CA LEU A 162 -6.39 -1.79 -12.13
C LEU A 162 -7.81 -1.79 -12.72
N LEU A 163 -8.11 -2.70 -13.65
CA LEU A 163 -9.45 -2.84 -14.21
C LEU A 163 -10.47 -3.24 -13.13
N LEU A 164 -10.15 -4.24 -12.30
CA LEU A 164 -11.01 -4.65 -11.20
C LEU A 164 -11.20 -3.52 -10.18
N THR A 165 -10.15 -2.78 -9.81
CA THR A 165 -10.27 -1.60 -8.93
C THR A 165 -11.20 -0.56 -9.53
N SER A 166 -11.12 -0.31 -10.84
CA SER A 166 -12.01 0.65 -11.52
C SER A 166 -13.48 0.19 -11.49
N VAL A 167 -13.73 -1.10 -11.76
CA VAL A 167 -15.08 -1.69 -11.68
C VAL A 167 -15.62 -1.67 -10.25
N GLY A 168 -14.77 -2.01 -9.26
CA GLY A 168 -15.09 -1.96 -7.85
C GLY A 168 -15.48 -0.54 -7.40
N PHE A 169 -14.74 0.47 -7.84
CA PHE A 169 -15.03 1.87 -7.55
C PHE A 169 -16.40 2.31 -8.10
N ILE A 170 -16.73 1.93 -9.35
CA ILE A 170 -18.05 2.21 -9.94
C ILE A 170 -19.16 1.55 -9.11
N PHE A 171 -18.97 0.31 -8.66
CA PHE A 171 -19.93 -0.35 -7.77
C PHE A 171 -20.01 0.28 -6.38
N ALA A 172 -18.90 0.79 -5.84
CA ALA A 172 -18.86 1.46 -4.55
C ALA A 172 -19.67 2.76 -4.59
N VAL A 173 -19.46 3.60 -5.62
CA VAL A 173 -20.20 4.86 -5.82
C VAL A 173 -21.69 4.58 -6.04
N ASN A 174 -22.02 3.65 -6.96
CA ASN A 174 -23.42 3.30 -7.23
C ASN A 174 -24.11 2.65 -6.02
N GLY A 175 -23.39 1.81 -5.28
CA GLY A 175 -23.87 1.17 -4.06
C GLY A 175 -24.18 2.18 -2.96
N TYR A 176 -23.34 3.21 -2.82
CA TYR A 176 -23.56 4.30 -1.87
C TYR A 176 -24.74 5.20 -2.27
N LEU A 177 -24.82 5.62 -3.53
CA LEU A 177 -25.88 6.52 -4.01
C LEU A 177 -27.27 5.86 -3.98
N HIS A 178 -27.36 4.60 -4.40
CA HIS A 178 -28.64 3.87 -4.44
C HIS A 178 -28.94 3.06 -3.18
N SER A 179 -28.06 3.08 -2.16
CA SER A 179 -28.17 2.27 -0.94
C SER A 179 -28.52 0.80 -1.22
N ASN A 180 -27.82 0.17 -2.17
CA ASN A 180 -28.13 -1.16 -2.69
C ASN A 180 -27.03 -2.18 -2.32
N LYS A 181 -27.33 -3.48 -2.46
CA LYS A 181 -26.43 -4.62 -2.23
C LYS A 181 -25.13 -4.58 -3.04
N LYS A 182 -25.08 -3.75 -4.09
CA LYS A 182 -23.88 -3.48 -4.91
C LYS A 182 -22.67 -3.01 -4.08
N CYS A 183 -22.88 -2.47 -2.89
CA CYS A 183 -21.80 -2.09 -1.97
C CYS A 183 -20.97 -3.29 -1.49
N ILE A 184 -21.57 -4.47 -1.26
CA ILE A 184 -20.80 -5.69 -0.94
C ILE A 184 -20.03 -6.17 -2.16
N THR A 185 -20.68 -6.14 -3.34
CA THR A 185 -20.03 -6.53 -4.59
C THR A 185 -18.78 -5.69 -4.85
N ALA A 186 -18.83 -4.39 -4.54
CA ALA A 186 -17.66 -3.51 -4.62
C ALA A 186 -16.52 -3.98 -3.71
N ALA A 187 -16.81 -4.23 -2.43
CA ALA A 187 -15.80 -4.70 -1.47
C ALA A 187 -15.17 -6.03 -1.90
N VAL A 188 -15.97 -7.00 -2.38
CA VAL A 188 -15.46 -8.28 -2.88
C VAL A 188 -14.56 -8.08 -4.10
N VAL A 189 -14.94 -7.21 -5.04
CA VAL A 189 -14.13 -6.89 -6.22
C VAL A 189 -12.80 -6.22 -5.83
N HIS A 190 -12.81 -5.29 -4.87
CA HIS A 190 -11.59 -4.67 -4.36
C HIS A 190 -10.66 -5.67 -3.63
N VAL A 191 -11.22 -6.62 -2.86
CA VAL A 191 -10.41 -7.70 -2.26
C VAL A 191 -9.75 -8.54 -3.35
N MET A 192 -10.49 -8.94 -4.40
CA MET A 192 -9.92 -9.68 -5.53
C MET A 192 -8.83 -8.89 -6.25
N ALA A 193 -9.05 -7.60 -6.51
CA ALA A 193 -8.05 -6.72 -7.11
C ALA A 193 -6.77 -6.66 -6.26
N GLY A 194 -6.91 -6.55 -4.93
CA GLY A 194 -5.78 -6.55 -4.01
C GLY A 194 -5.02 -7.87 -3.97
N ILE A 195 -5.70 -9.02 -4.11
CA ILE A 195 -5.03 -10.33 -4.21
C ILE A 195 -4.19 -10.39 -5.50
N LEU A 196 -4.76 -9.97 -6.64
CA LEU A 196 -4.00 -9.92 -7.90
C LEU A 196 -2.80 -8.99 -7.81
N LEU A 197 -2.94 -7.85 -7.14
CA LEU A 197 -1.85 -6.91 -6.93
C LEU A 197 -0.76 -7.47 -6.02
N SER A 198 -1.13 -8.24 -4.98
CA SER A 198 -0.18 -8.95 -4.12
C SER A 198 0.62 -9.99 -4.90
N ILE A 199 -0.05 -10.80 -5.73
CA ILE A 199 0.62 -11.79 -6.60
C ILE A 199 1.56 -11.07 -7.58
N CYS A 200 1.13 -9.94 -8.16
CA CYS A 200 1.97 -9.10 -9.02
C CYS A 200 3.25 -8.64 -8.31
N ILE A 201 3.15 -8.11 -7.09
CA ILE A 201 4.28 -7.65 -6.28
C ILE A 201 5.21 -8.81 -5.95
N MET A 202 4.66 -9.94 -5.48
CA MET A 202 5.45 -11.12 -5.14
C MET A 202 6.19 -11.68 -6.35
N GLN A 203 5.53 -11.79 -7.50
CA GLN A 203 6.15 -12.24 -8.73
C GLN A 203 7.34 -11.36 -9.12
N PHE A 204 7.22 -10.04 -8.95
CA PHE A 204 8.32 -9.13 -9.24
C PHE A 204 9.52 -9.34 -8.30
N ILE A 205 9.26 -9.47 -6.98
CA ILE A 205 10.30 -9.75 -6.00
C ILE A 205 11.03 -11.05 -6.37
N CYS A 206 10.29 -12.12 -6.70
CA CYS A 206 10.88 -13.38 -7.12
C CYS A 206 11.72 -13.24 -8.40
N ILE A 207 11.24 -12.53 -9.42
CA ILE A 207 12.01 -12.33 -10.66
C ILE A 207 13.33 -11.59 -10.39
N VAL A 208 13.27 -10.50 -9.61
CA VAL A 208 14.46 -9.71 -9.28
C VAL A 208 15.42 -10.52 -8.44
N ASP A 209 14.92 -11.25 -7.43
CA ASP A 209 15.75 -12.06 -6.55
C ASP A 209 16.38 -13.24 -7.29
N ASP A 210 15.61 -13.99 -8.10
CA ASP A 210 16.15 -15.11 -8.89
C ASP A 210 17.25 -14.64 -9.85
N GLU A 211 17.04 -13.50 -10.53
CA GLU A 211 18.03 -12.99 -11.48
C GLU A 211 19.26 -12.40 -10.77
N MET A 212 19.06 -11.69 -9.66
CA MET A 212 20.15 -11.01 -8.98
C MET A 212 20.95 -11.94 -8.08
N ASN A 213 20.31 -12.91 -7.42
CA ASN A 213 21.00 -13.88 -6.57
C ASN A 213 22.00 -14.75 -7.36
N THR A 214 21.76 -14.97 -8.66
CA THR A 214 22.74 -15.67 -9.51
C THR A 214 23.96 -14.81 -9.85
N ARG A 215 23.81 -13.48 -9.89
CA ARG A 215 24.83 -12.50 -10.34
C ARG A 215 25.55 -11.79 -9.19
N LEU A 216 24.97 -11.81 -7.99
CA LEU A 216 25.52 -11.24 -6.77
C LEU A 216 26.55 -12.15 -6.08
N LYS A 217 26.78 -13.36 -6.60
CA LYS A 217 27.76 -14.28 -6.03
C LYS A 217 29.16 -13.67 -6.12
N PRO A 218 29.96 -13.75 -5.04
CA PRO A 218 31.34 -13.28 -5.08
C PRO A 218 32.10 -14.05 -6.17
N THR A 219 33.00 -13.35 -6.85
CA THR A 219 33.86 -13.99 -7.85
C THR A 219 34.72 -15.07 -7.18
N SER A 220 35.28 -15.99 -7.97
CA SER A 220 36.21 -17.02 -7.47
C SER A 220 37.41 -16.45 -6.71
N GLU A 221 37.67 -15.15 -6.87
CA GLU A 221 38.74 -14.38 -6.24
C GLU A 221 38.30 -13.70 -4.92
N GLY A 222 37.03 -13.84 -4.53
CA GLY A 222 36.49 -13.29 -3.28
C GLY A 222 36.09 -11.82 -3.33
N GLU A 223 36.15 -11.19 -4.51
CA GLU A 223 35.72 -9.80 -4.69
C GLU A 223 34.18 -9.67 -4.66
N PRO A 224 33.64 -8.58 -4.11
CA PRO A 224 32.20 -8.33 -4.14
C PRO A 224 31.72 -8.20 -5.59
N SER A 225 30.53 -8.73 -5.89
CA SER A 225 29.96 -8.62 -7.24
C SER A 225 29.80 -7.16 -7.64
N LYS A 226 30.21 -6.83 -8.86
CA LYS A 226 30.01 -5.50 -9.46
C LYS A 226 28.54 -5.19 -9.76
N TYR A 227 27.69 -6.23 -9.80
CA TYR A 227 26.24 -6.10 -9.95
C TYR A 227 25.59 -5.57 -8.67
N LYS A 228 24.64 -4.64 -8.79
CA LYS A 228 23.79 -4.17 -7.68
C LYS A 228 22.36 -3.97 -8.16
N SER A 229 21.38 -4.13 -7.27
CA SER A 229 19.97 -3.85 -7.58
C SER A 229 19.27 -3.08 -6.46
N TYR A 230 18.36 -2.19 -6.85
CA TYR A 230 17.56 -1.38 -5.94
C TYR A 230 16.11 -1.30 -6.43
N TYR A 231 15.15 -1.47 -5.52
CA TYR A 231 13.75 -1.29 -5.85
C TYR A 231 13.41 0.18 -6.11
N GLY A 232 12.62 0.44 -7.15
CA GLY A 232 12.25 1.78 -7.55
C GLY A 232 10.96 2.30 -6.91
N SER A 233 10.67 3.59 -7.15
CA SER A 233 9.49 4.24 -6.57
C SER A 233 8.17 3.67 -7.08
N CYS A 234 8.09 3.18 -8.32
CA CYS A 234 6.87 2.59 -8.86
C CYS A 234 6.52 1.26 -8.17
N PHE A 235 7.54 0.48 -7.80
CA PHE A 235 7.36 -0.72 -6.99
C PHE A 235 6.78 -0.38 -5.62
N LEU A 236 7.40 0.56 -4.90
CA LEU A 236 6.92 1.00 -3.58
C LEU A 236 5.50 1.57 -3.65
N LEU A 237 5.22 2.37 -4.68
CA LEU A 237 3.90 2.95 -4.90
C LEU A 237 2.84 1.87 -5.12
N THR A 238 3.16 0.81 -5.87
CA THR A 238 2.29 -0.35 -6.08
C THR A 238 2.07 -1.13 -4.77
N ALA A 239 3.12 -1.35 -3.99
CA ALA A 239 3.03 -2.01 -2.68
C ALA A 239 2.17 -1.23 -1.67
N MET A 240 2.33 0.09 -1.61
CA MET A 240 1.48 0.96 -0.79
C MET A 240 0.03 0.96 -1.28
N SER A 241 -0.18 0.94 -2.59
CA SER A 241 -1.51 0.85 -3.20
C SER A 241 -2.23 -0.43 -2.82
N PHE A 242 -1.52 -1.57 -2.73
CA PHE A 242 -2.08 -2.82 -2.22
C PHE A 242 -2.61 -2.67 -0.79
N VAL A 243 -1.80 -2.13 0.13
CA VAL A 243 -2.21 -1.95 1.53
C VAL A 243 -3.40 -1.00 1.63
N LEU A 244 -3.35 0.14 0.94
CA LEU A 244 -4.43 1.11 0.90
C LEU A 244 -5.72 0.52 0.33
N LEU A 245 -5.64 -0.30 -0.71
CA LEU A 245 -6.80 -0.94 -1.31
C LEU A 245 -7.48 -1.94 -0.35
N GLN A 246 -6.69 -2.67 0.45
CA GLN A 246 -7.25 -3.55 1.50
C GLN A 246 -7.94 -2.74 2.61
N LEU A 247 -7.36 -1.60 3.02
CA LEU A 247 -8.01 -0.69 3.96
C LEU A 247 -9.31 -0.11 3.40
N CYS A 248 -9.34 0.21 2.11
CA CYS A 248 -10.56 0.66 1.43
C CYS A 248 -11.64 -0.43 1.44
N ALA A 249 -11.29 -1.68 1.12
CA ALA A 249 -12.24 -2.78 1.14
C ALA A 249 -12.85 -3.00 2.55
N LEU A 250 -12.06 -2.85 3.61
CA LEU A 250 -12.55 -2.89 4.99
C LEU A 250 -13.50 -1.72 5.30
N ASN A 251 -13.16 -0.51 4.86
CA ASN A 251 -14.03 0.65 5.02
C ASN A 251 -15.35 0.50 4.27
N GLU A 252 -15.34 -0.07 3.07
CA GLU A 252 -16.55 -0.38 2.28
C GLU A 252 -17.44 -1.40 3.00
N LEU A 253 -16.83 -2.43 3.60
CA LEU A 253 -17.56 -3.39 4.41
C LEU A 253 -18.19 -2.73 5.65
N ASN A 254 -17.45 -1.82 6.32
CA ASN A 254 -17.98 -1.06 7.46
C ASN A 254 -19.16 -0.17 7.04
N ILE A 255 -19.02 0.56 5.93
CA ILE A 255 -20.11 1.37 5.35
C ILE A 255 -21.32 0.48 5.06
N PHE A 256 -21.12 -0.69 4.47
CA PHE A 256 -22.20 -1.65 4.24
C PHE A 256 -22.89 -2.08 5.54
N LEU A 257 -22.13 -2.44 6.58
CA LEU A 257 -22.70 -2.84 7.87
C LEU A 257 -23.48 -1.69 8.54
N GLU A 258 -23.07 -0.44 8.37
CA GLU A 258 -23.81 0.73 8.84
C GLU A 258 -25.08 1.00 8.01
N LEU A 259 -25.04 0.75 6.69
CA LEU A 259 -26.19 0.93 5.79
C LEU A 259 -27.38 0.07 6.17
N PHE A 260 -27.15 -1.21 6.46
CA PHE A 260 -28.21 -2.20 6.69
C PHE A 260 -28.54 -2.33 8.18
N SER A 261 -28.80 -1.20 8.86
CA SER A 261 -29.11 -1.15 10.31
C SER A 261 -30.28 -2.03 10.75
N SER A 262 -31.18 -2.45 9.85
CA SER A 262 -32.25 -3.39 10.17
C SER A 262 -31.70 -4.82 10.27
N SER A 263 -31.72 -5.39 11.48
CA SER A 263 -31.19 -6.73 11.79
C SER A 263 -31.75 -7.85 10.91
N GLU A 264 -32.98 -7.71 10.39
CA GLU A 264 -33.61 -8.72 9.54
C GLU A 264 -32.99 -8.79 8.13
N GLU A 265 -32.53 -7.66 7.59
CA GLU A 265 -31.97 -7.61 6.23
C GLU A 265 -30.50 -8.07 6.21
N LYS A 266 -29.75 -7.78 7.28
CA LYS A 266 -28.36 -8.28 7.48
C LYS A 266 -28.29 -9.80 7.53
N VAL A 267 -29.21 -10.43 8.25
CA VAL A 267 -29.27 -11.90 8.39
C VAL A 267 -29.59 -12.60 7.07
N LYS A 268 -30.37 -11.95 6.20
CA LYS A 268 -30.74 -12.51 4.88
C LYS A 268 -29.58 -12.44 3.87
N ILE A 269 -28.63 -11.53 4.06
CA ILE A 269 -27.53 -11.28 3.11
C ILE A 269 -26.26 -12.05 3.48
N VAL A 270 -25.95 -12.21 4.77
CA VAL A 270 -24.74 -12.93 5.24
C VAL A 270 -25.16 -14.26 5.90
N PRO A 271 -24.97 -15.41 5.23
CA PRO A 271 -25.27 -16.71 5.80
C PRO A 271 -24.47 -16.91 7.11
N GLY A 272 -25.15 -17.25 8.20
CA GLY A 272 -24.51 -17.55 9.49
C GLY A 272 -24.31 -16.34 10.43
N LEU A 273 -24.58 -15.11 10.01
CA LEU A 273 -24.50 -13.93 10.87
C LEU A 273 -25.51 -14.00 12.04
N SER A 274 -26.68 -14.60 11.83
CA SER A 274 -27.68 -14.86 12.87
C SER A 274 -27.14 -15.73 14.00
N ARG A 275 -26.37 -16.78 13.69
CA ARG A 275 -25.75 -17.66 14.69
C ARG A 275 -24.74 -16.91 15.55
N LEU A 276 -23.97 -16.00 14.96
CA LEU A 276 -22.99 -15.19 15.67
C LEU A 276 -23.65 -14.12 16.55
N LEU A 277 -24.69 -13.45 16.05
CA LEU A 277 -25.48 -12.49 16.82
C LEU A 277 -26.18 -13.17 18.00
N GLN A 278 -26.79 -14.34 17.79
CA GLN A 278 -27.43 -15.09 18.87
C GLN A 278 -26.41 -15.53 19.93
N LYS A 279 -25.19 -15.92 19.52
CA LYS A 279 -24.08 -16.25 20.43
C LYS A 279 -23.54 -15.03 21.18
N SER A 280 -23.50 -13.84 20.59
CA SER A 280 -23.09 -12.61 21.28
C SER A 280 -24.18 -12.11 22.23
N THR A 281 -25.45 -12.11 21.82
CA THR A 281 -26.58 -11.72 22.66
C THR A 281 -26.77 -12.69 23.83
N ALA A 282 -26.54 -13.98 23.64
CA ALA A 282 -26.52 -14.96 24.72
C ALA A 282 -25.36 -14.73 25.72
N ARG A 283 -24.24 -14.15 25.27
CA ARG A 283 -23.15 -13.70 26.15
C ARG A 283 -23.40 -12.35 26.80
N LEU A 284 -24.25 -11.51 26.21
CA LEU A 284 -24.66 -10.19 26.72
C LEU A 284 -25.98 -10.21 27.51
N LYS A 285 -26.37 -11.35 28.11
CA LYS A 285 -27.49 -11.37 29.07
C LYS A 285 -27.28 -10.23 30.10
N PRO A 286 -28.28 -9.35 30.31
CA PRO A 286 -28.07 -8.11 31.05
C PRO A 286 -27.74 -8.43 32.50
N LEU A 287 -26.65 -7.85 33.01
CA LEU A 287 -26.30 -7.86 34.43
C LEU A 287 -27.17 -6.91 35.27
N PHE A 288 -28.15 -6.26 34.64
CA PHE A 288 -29.16 -5.42 35.29
C PHE A 288 -30.55 -5.93 34.92
N PHE A 289 -31.11 -6.72 35.83
CA PHE A 289 -32.55 -6.94 35.93
C PHE A 289 -33.14 -5.66 36.52
N ILE A 290 -33.73 -4.80 35.69
CA ILE A 290 -34.65 -3.78 36.19
C ILE A 290 -35.99 -4.51 36.31
N PRO A 291 -36.51 -4.76 37.53
CA PRO A 291 -37.80 -5.41 37.67
C PRO A 291 -38.87 -4.50 37.07
N ASP A 292 -39.81 -5.11 36.35
CA ASP A 292 -41.00 -4.44 35.84
C ASP A 292 -41.84 -3.92 37.03
N GLU A 293 -42.28 -2.66 36.99
CA GLU A 293 -43.07 -2.06 38.09
C GLU A 293 -44.38 -2.84 38.38
N SER A 294 -44.83 -3.69 37.46
CA SER A 294 -45.98 -4.57 37.66
C SER A 294 -45.75 -5.72 38.66
N GLU A 295 -44.50 -6.13 38.91
CA GLU A 295 -44.18 -7.15 39.93
C GLU A 295 -43.98 -6.57 41.33
N LEU A 296 -43.60 -5.29 41.45
CA LEU A 296 -43.44 -4.63 42.75
C LEU A 296 -44.80 -4.28 43.39
N ALA A 297 -45.79 -3.93 42.57
CA ALA A 297 -47.16 -3.66 43.02
C ALA A 297 -47.90 -4.92 43.50
N SER A 298 -47.59 -6.11 42.94
CA SER A 298 -48.24 -7.36 43.32
C SER A 298 -47.68 -7.97 44.62
N GLN A 299 -46.41 -7.69 44.96
CA GLN A 299 -45.83 -8.11 46.23
C GLN A 299 -46.25 -7.24 47.43
N LEU A 300 -46.66 -5.99 47.21
CA LEU A 300 -47.15 -5.10 48.27
C LEU A 300 -48.63 -5.29 48.64
N HIS A 301 -49.41 -6.03 47.83
CA HIS A 301 -50.85 -6.23 48.05
C HIS A 301 -51.26 -7.63 48.55
N LEU A 302 -50.29 -8.50 48.85
CA LEU A 302 -50.55 -9.86 49.36
C LEU A 302 -49.93 -10.07 50.74
N ASN A 303 -50.37 -9.32 51.73
CA ASN A 303 -50.24 -9.76 53.12
C ASN A 303 -51.42 -9.28 53.99
N PRO A 304 -52.52 -10.05 54.06
CA PRO A 304 -53.64 -9.75 54.97
C PRO A 304 -53.45 -10.31 56.39
N ASP A 305 -52.37 -11.05 56.69
CA ASP A 305 -52.20 -11.69 58.01
C ASP A 305 -51.07 -11.05 58.80
N GLY A 306 -51.37 -9.90 59.41
CA GLY A 306 -50.57 -9.36 60.51
C GLY A 306 -50.85 -10.10 61.82
N PRO A 307 -49.84 -10.35 62.68
CA PRO A 307 -50.10 -10.64 64.08
C PRO A 307 -50.56 -9.36 64.81
N SER A 308 -51.72 -9.47 65.46
CA SER A 308 -52.28 -8.50 66.40
C SER A 308 -51.34 -8.30 67.60
N TRP A 309 -50.70 -7.14 67.70
CA TRP A 309 -50.12 -6.67 68.97
C TRP A 309 -51.27 -6.18 69.87
N LYS A 310 -51.56 -6.92 70.94
CA LYS A 310 -52.29 -6.42 72.10
C LYS A 310 -51.29 -5.77 73.06
N ASN A 311 -51.61 -4.52 73.41
CA ASN A 311 -51.08 -3.64 74.47
C ASN A 311 -49.58 -3.30 74.43
#